data_AF-A0A924SP59-F1
#
_entry.id   AF-A0A924SP59-F1
#
_cell.length_a   1.000
_cell.length_b   1.000
_cell.length_c   1.000
_cell.angle_alpha   90.00
_cell.angle_beta   90.00
_cell.angle_gamma   90.00
#
_symmetry.space_group_name_H-M   'P 1'
#
loop_
_entity.id
_entity.type
_entity.pdbx_description
1 polymer ?
#
loop_
_entity_poly.entity_id
_entity_poly.type
_entity_poly.pdbx_seq_one_letter_code
_entity_poly.pdbx_strand_id
1 'polypeptide(L)'
;MKKIISYLFTVALFFTCTNAIAQKGMHVVNLFHIKSAGGWDYLEVGPVHDWLYVSHGTQVNILNKKTGDSVGVIENTTGVHGIAFDVITGKGFTSNGRLNTVTV
;
A
#
# COMPACT_ATOMS: atom_id res chain seq x y z
N MET A 1 54.61 -27.30 5.43
CA MET A 1 53.48 -26.99 6.35
C MET A 1 52.97 -25.56 6.20
N LYS A 2 53.80 -24.51 6.34
CA LYS A 2 53.36 -23.09 6.23
C LYS A 2 52.65 -22.74 4.91
N LYS A 3 53.10 -23.28 3.76
CA LYS A 3 52.47 -23.07 2.45
C LYS A 3 51.09 -23.73 2.33
N ILE A 4 50.92 -24.93 2.90
CA ILE A 4 49.64 -25.68 2.89
C ILE A 4 48.59 -24.95 3.75
N ILE A 5 49.00 -24.43 4.90
CA ILE A 5 48.13 -23.60 5.76
C ILE A 5 47.73 -22.31 5.03
N SER A 6 48.66 -21.68 4.31
CA SER A 6 48.37 -20.50 3.49
C SER A 6 47.36 -20.79 2.38
N TYR A 7 47.50 -21.90 1.64
CA TYR A 7 46.56 -22.27 0.57
C TYR A 7 45.16 -22.63 1.12
N LEU A 8 45.09 -23.31 2.26
CA LEU A 8 43.82 -23.59 2.94
C LEU A 8 43.13 -22.29 3.40
N PHE A 9 43.91 -21.32 3.88
CA PHE A 9 43.38 -20.00 4.27
C PHE A 9 42.83 -19.21 3.07
N THR A 10 43.50 -19.28 1.92
CA THR A 10 43.03 -18.61 0.69
C THR A 10 41.76 -19.25 0.12
N VAL A 11 41.65 -20.59 0.15
CA VAL A 11 40.43 -21.30 -0.30
C VAL A 11 39.24 -21.00 0.62
N ALA A 12 39.47 -20.91 1.94
CA ALA A 12 38.43 -20.53 2.90
C ALA A 12 37.93 -19.10 2.68
N LEU A 13 38.80 -18.16 2.30
CA LEU A 13 38.43 -16.76 2.01
C LEU A 13 37.54 -16.63 0.76
N PHE A 14 37.73 -17.48 -0.24
CA PHE A 14 36.88 -17.53 -1.44
C PHE A 14 35.49 -18.13 -1.19
N PHE A 15 35.35 -19.00 -0.17
CA PHE A 15 34.06 -19.59 0.20
C PHE A 15 33.18 -18.66 1.05
N THR A 16 33.74 -17.58 1.63
CA THR A 16 32.98 -16.61 2.44
C THR A 16 32.32 -15.48 1.64
N CYS A 17 32.47 -15.46 0.31
CA CYS A 17 31.67 -14.59 -0.55
C CYS A 17 30.26 -15.18 -0.74
N THR A 18 29.49 -15.29 0.34
CA THR A 18 28.06 -15.55 0.25
C THR A 18 27.42 -14.44 -0.55
N ASN A 19 26.75 -14.79 -1.65
CA ASN A 19 25.97 -13.87 -2.47
C ASN A 19 25.04 -13.03 -1.58
N ALA A 20 25.32 -11.73 -1.48
CA ALA A 20 24.30 -10.79 -1.03
C ALA A 20 23.20 -10.80 -2.09
N ILE A 21 22.11 -11.54 -1.84
CA ILE A 21 20.92 -11.47 -2.68
C ILE A 21 20.34 -10.08 -2.42
N ALA A 22 20.65 -9.12 -3.29
CA ALA A 22 19.99 -7.83 -3.29
C ALA A 22 18.48 -8.10 -3.33
N GLN A 23 17.72 -7.50 -2.40
CA GLN A 23 16.27 -7.59 -2.41
C GLN A 23 15.78 -7.16 -3.80
N LYS A 24 14.95 -7.98 -4.46
CA LYS A 24 14.29 -7.56 -5.70
C LYS A 24 13.62 -6.22 -5.43
N GLY A 25 14.03 -5.19 -6.17
CA GLY A 25 13.51 -3.84 -6.00
C GLY A 25 11.99 -3.80 -6.21
N MET A 26 11.33 -2.86 -5.54
CA MET A 26 9.94 -2.55 -5.85
C MET A 26 9.86 -1.98 -7.26
N HIS A 27 8.85 -2.40 -8.01
CA HIS A 27 8.52 -1.83 -9.30
C HIS A 27 7.00 -1.67 -9.39
N VAL A 28 6.57 -0.73 -10.23
CA VAL A 28 5.16 -0.52 -10.49
C VAL A 28 4.63 -1.73 -11.26
N VAL A 29 3.67 -2.45 -10.68
CA VAL A 29 3.02 -3.61 -11.31
C VAL A 29 1.73 -3.23 -12.02
N ASN A 30 1.10 -2.13 -11.60
CA ASN A 30 -0.12 -1.61 -12.20
C ASN A 30 -0.30 -0.13 -11.85
N LEU A 31 -1.12 0.56 -12.64
CA LEU A 31 -1.46 1.96 -12.41
C LEU A 31 -2.97 2.14 -12.59
N PHE A 32 -3.64 2.52 -11.50
CA PHE A 32 -5.08 2.79 -11.49
C PHE A 32 -5.32 4.29 -11.57
N HIS A 33 -6.01 4.72 -12.63
CA HIS A 33 -6.43 6.10 -12.77
C HIS A 33 -7.74 6.32 -12.07
N ILE A 34 -7.84 7.37 -11.29
CA ILE A 34 -9.06 7.71 -10.59
C ILE A 34 -9.59 9.00 -11.20
N LYS A 35 -10.82 8.91 -11.71
CA LYS A 35 -11.44 9.92 -12.57
C LYS A 35 -12.20 10.95 -11.73
N SER A 36 -11.51 11.62 -10.82
CA SER A 36 -12.06 12.68 -9.96
C SER A 36 -11.09 13.85 -9.88
N ALA A 37 -11.60 15.04 -9.56
CA ALA A 37 -10.78 16.24 -9.33
C ALA A 37 -10.36 16.35 -7.85
N GLY A 38 -9.19 16.94 -7.57
CA GLY A 38 -8.63 17.04 -6.23
C GLY A 38 -7.27 16.36 -6.08
N GLY A 39 -6.78 16.28 -4.84
CA GLY A 39 -5.56 15.56 -4.48
C GLY A 39 -5.85 14.27 -3.72
N TRP A 40 -4.96 13.30 -3.89
CA TRP A 40 -4.92 12.05 -3.12
C TRP A 40 -4.38 12.29 -1.72
N ASP A 41 -4.91 11.56 -0.74
CA ASP A 41 -4.44 11.66 0.65
C ASP A 41 -4.17 10.27 1.26
N TYR A 42 -5.15 9.38 1.28
CA TYR A 42 -5.09 8.10 1.97
C TYR A 42 -5.77 6.98 1.16
N LEU A 43 -5.39 5.73 1.44
CA LEU A 43 -6.02 4.54 0.88
C LEU A 43 -6.14 3.44 1.94
N GLU A 44 -7.24 2.70 1.89
CA GLU A 44 -7.52 1.57 2.78
C GLU A 44 -8.09 0.39 1.98
N VAL A 45 -7.64 -0.84 2.28
CA VAL A 45 -8.18 -2.04 1.64
C VAL A 45 -9.44 -2.49 2.41
N GLY A 46 -10.56 -2.61 1.69
CA GLY A 46 -11.82 -3.04 2.28
C GLY A 46 -11.74 -4.46 2.86
N PRO A 47 -12.42 -4.75 3.98
CA PRO A 47 -12.32 -6.04 4.65
C PRO A 47 -13.14 -7.17 4.01
N VAL A 48 -14.18 -6.85 3.24
CA VAL A 48 -15.18 -7.84 2.77
C VAL A 48 -15.07 -8.14 1.27
N HIS A 49 -14.74 -7.14 0.45
CA HIS A 49 -14.65 -7.26 -1.01
C HIS A 49 -13.23 -6.98 -1.49
N ASP A 50 -12.96 -7.28 -2.76
CA ASP A 50 -11.74 -6.85 -3.45
C ASP A 50 -11.79 -5.34 -3.76
N TRP A 51 -12.14 -4.52 -2.77
CA TRP A 51 -12.32 -3.08 -2.90
C TRP A 51 -11.16 -2.32 -2.25
N LEU A 52 -10.77 -1.24 -2.90
CA LEU A 52 -9.80 -0.27 -2.44
C LEU A 52 -10.51 1.07 -2.29
N TYR A 53 -10.50 1.61 -1.08
CA TYR A 53 -11.11 2.89 -0.75
C TYR A 53 -10.02 3.95 -0.77
N VAL A 54 -10.22 5.01 -1.54
CA VAL A 54 -9.19 6.03 -1.78
C VAL A 54 -9.79 7.40 -1.49
N SER A 55 -9.27 8.09 -0.48
CA SER A 55 -9.70 9.45 -0.15
C SER A 55 -9.15 10.46 -1.17
N HIS A 56 -10.02 11.33 -1.64
CA HIS A 56 -9.72 12.25 -2.73
C HIS A 56 -10.51 13.54 -2.65
N GLY A 57 -9.86 14.61 -2.20
CA GLY A 57 -10.45 15.95 -2.12
C GLY A 57 -11.73 16.00 -1.27
N THR A 58 -12.88 15.73 -1.89
CA THR A 58 -14.21 15.82 -1.27
C THR A 58 -14.99 14.52 -1.21
N GLN A 59 -14.38 13.41 -1.61
CA GLN A 59 -15.04 12.12 -1.74
C GLN A 59 -14.08 10.97 -1.46
N VAL A 60 -14.63 9.79 -1.22
CA VAL A 60 -13.89 8.53 -1.28
C VAL A 60 -14.27 7.80 -2.54
N ASN A 61 -13.31 7.56 -3.42
CA ASN A 61 -13.48 6.68 -4.57
C ASN A 61 -13.26 5.24 -4.14
N ILE A 62 -14.14 4.34 -4.56
CA ILE A 62 -14.01 2.91 -4.31
C ILE A 62 -13.69 2.25 -5.63
N LEU A 63 -12.59 1.52 -5.68
CA LEU A 63 -12.12 0.79 -6.85
C LEU A 63 -12.08 -0.71 -6.58
N ASN A 64 -12.17 -1.53 -7.62
CA ASN A 64 -11.74 -2.91 -7.55
C ASN A 64 -10.21 -2.94 -7.42
N LYS A 65 -9.66 -3.53 -6.35
CA LYS A 65 -8.21 -3.54 -6.07
C LYS A 65 -7.39 -4.37 -7.06
N LYS A 66 -8.03 -5.22 -7.88
CA LYS A 66 -7.37 -6.05 -8.90
C LYS A 66 -7.40 -5.40 -10.28
N THR A 67 -8.54 -4.85 -10.69
CA THR A 67 -8.71 -4.30 -12.05
C THR A 67 -8.54 -2.78 -12.11
N GLY A 68 -8.72 -2.08 -10.99
CA GLY A 68 -8.76 -0.62 -10.94
C GLY A 68 -10.10 -0.01 -11.35
N ASP A 69 -11.09 -0.84 -11.69
CA ASP A 69 -12.41 -0.36 -12.10
C ASP A 69 -13.13 0.33 -10.96
N SER A 70 -13.84 1.41 -11.26
CA SER A 70 -14.68 2.10 -10.28
C SER A 70 -15.83 1.19 -9.83
N VAL A 71 -15.99 0.99 -8.53
CA VAL A 71 -17.12 0.25 -7.94
C VAL A 71 -18.10 1.16 -7.21
N GLY A 72 -17.68 2.37 -6.84
CA GLY A 72 -18.57 3.34 -6.18
C GLY A 72 -17.85 4.59 -5.72
N VAL A 73 -18.63 5.51 -5.14
CA VAL A 73 -18.15 6.76 -4.55
C VAL A 73 -18.92 7.03 -3.26
N ILE A 74 -18.22 7.44 -2.20
CA ILE A 74 -18.81 8.03 -0.99
C ILE A 74 -18.62 9.53 -1.12
N GLU A 75 -19.73 10.24 -1.30
CA GLU A 75 -19.75 11.69 -1.49
C GLU A 75 -19.81 12.44 -0.15
N ASN A 76 -19.71 13.78 -0.21
CA ASN A 76 -19.89 14.69 0.92
C ASN A 76 -18.88 14.49 2.07
N THR A 77 -17.68 14.01 1.75
CA THR A 77 -16.57 13.85 2.69
C THR A 77 -15.51 14.93 2.43
N THR A 78 -15.90 16.21 2.46
CA THR A 78 -14.98 17.33 2.16
C THR A 78 -13.76 17.32 3.09
N GLY A 79 -12.57 17.22 2.50
CA GLY A 79 -11.31 17.10 3.23
C GLY A 79 -11.11 15.74 3.88
N VAL A 80 -11.62 14.68 3.27
CA VAL A 80 -11.45 13.31 3.78
C VAL A 80 -9.97 12.93 3.83
N HIS A 81 -9.56 12.40 4.97
CA HIS A 81 -8.21 11.92 5.22
C HIS A 81 -8.23 10.42 5.48
N GLY A 82 -8.60 10.00 6.70
CA GLY A 82 -8.54 8.61 7.12
C GLY A 82 -9.82 7.82 6.80
N ILE A 83 -9.64 6.52 6.57
CA ILE A 83 -10.70 5.55 6.34
C ILE A 83 -10.42 4.36 7.27
N ALA A 84 -11.41 3.91 8.03
CA ALA A 84 -11.27 2.76 8.92
C ALA A 84 -12.52 1.90 8.93
N PHE A 85 -12.36 0.62 9.22
CA PHE A 85 -13.45 -0.34 9.24
C PHE A 85 -13.54 -1.06 10.60
N ASP A 86 -14.75 -1.14 11.14
CA ASP A 86 -15.11 -2.07 12.20
C ASP A 86 -15.83 -3.27 11.58
N VAL A 87 -15.08 -4.36 11.39
CA VAL A 87 -15.57 -5.58 10.75
C VAL A 87 -16.65 -6.26 11.59
N ILE A 88 -16.58 -6.15 12.91
CA ILE A 88 -17.52 -6.84 13.82
C ILE A 88 -18.91 -6.22 13.69
N THR A 89 -18.98 -4.89 13.61
CA THR A 89 -20.27 -4.19 13.48
C THR A 89 -20.66 -3.89 12.04
N GLY A 90 -19.79 -4.19 11.06
CA GLY A 90 -20.03 -3.95 9.64
C GLY A 90 -20.03 -2.47 9.26
N LYS A 91 -19.33 -1.62 10.03
CA LYS A 91 -19.31 -0.16 9.83
C LYS A 91 -17.99 0.31 9.22
N GLY A 92 -18.07 1.33 8.38
CA GLY A 92 -16.93 2.11 7.91
C GLY A 92 -16.96 3.51 8.53
N PHE A 93 -15.81 4.16 8.60
CA PHE A 93 -15.68 5.50 9.15
C PHE A 93 -14.75 6.31 8.24
N THR A 94 -15.11 7.57 7.95
CA THR A 94 -14.21 8.53 7.31
C THR A 94 -13.95 9.72 8.23
N SER A 95 -12.71 10.21 8.28
CA SER A 95 -12.40 11.48 8.94
C SER A 95 -12.38 12.61 7.92
N ASN A 96 -13.24 13.62 8.10
CA ASN A 96 -13.44 14.72 7.16
C ASN A 96 -12.84 16.01 7.74
N GLY A 97 -11.54 16.20 7.56
CA GLY A 97 -10.77 17.25 8.25
C GLY A 97 -11.19 18.68 7.90
N ARG A 98 -11.74 18.92 6.69
CA ARG A 98 -12.25 20.27 6.34
C ARG A 98 -13.63 20.55 6.91
N LEU A 99 -14.39 19.52 7.25
CA LEU A 99 -15.73 19.64 7.84
C LEU A 99 -15.72 19.47 9.36
N ASN A 100 -14.62 19.02 9.96
CA ASN A 100 -14.54 18.63 11.37
C ASN A 100 -15.60 17.57 11.76
N THR A 101 -15.82 16.60 10.89
CA THR A 101 -16.81 15.52 11.09
C THR A 101 -16.22 14.13 10.88
N VAL A 102 -16.95 13.13 11.38
CA VAL A 102 -16.79 11.72 11.01
C VAL A 102 -18.08 11.25 10.34
N THR A 103 -17.97 10.57 9.21
CA THR A 103 -19.11 9.93 8.53
C THR A 103 -19.06 8.42 8.75
N VAL A 104 -20.24 7.79 8.91
CA VAL A 104 -20.46 6.34 9.07
C VAL A 104 -21.41 5.84 8.01
#